data_AF-A0A7C9ATR6-F1
#
_entry.id   AF-A0A7C9ATR6-F1
#
_cell.length_a   1.000
_cell.length_b   1.000
_cell.length_c   1.000
_cell.angle_alpha   90.00
_cell.angle_beta   90.00
_cell.angle_gamma   90.00
#
_symmetry.space_group_name_H-M   'P 1'
#
loop_
_entity.id
_entity.type
_entity.pdbx_description
1 polymer ?
#
loop_
_entity_poly.entity_id
_entity_poly.type
_entity_poly.pdbx_seq_one_letter_code
_entity_poly.pdbx_strand_id
1 'polypeptide(L)'
;MLLAGVTFASPNEHELVAMAEALTHGNVFRPIQRDQNENSWSIESLFKELKPAILVLLDGGIKFVLVTLGPQGAILCSRLGPTSLSECLNSTKILGGRNELFEAVTGRCPTHRYTSSTLRKRGSHLFAMHFPALPA
;
A
#
# COMPACT_ATOMS: atom_id res chain seq x y z
N MET A 1 -13.89 -11.62 13.12
CA MET A 1 -12.97 -11.70 11.97
C MET A 1 -13.64 -10.99 10.80
N LEU A 2 -13.48 -9.66 10.70
CA LEU A 2 -14.34 -8.82 9.84
C LEU A 2 -13.75 -8.48 8.45
N LEU A 3 -12.47 -8.79 8.16
CA LEU A 3 -11.81 -8.34 6.92
C LEU A 3 -11.39 -9.45 5.94
N ALA A 4 -11.69 -10.72 6.23
CA ALA A 4 -11.17 -11.87 5.44
C ALA A 4 -11.63 -11.92 3.97
N GLY A 5 -12.63 -11.10 3.57
CA GLY A 5 -13.08 -10.95 2.19
C GLY A 5 -12.40 -9.80 1.41
N VAL A 6 -11.63 -8.94 2.08
CA VAL A 6 -11.04 -7.75 1.48
C VAL A 6 -9.61 -8.04 1.04
N THR A 7 -9.37 -8.03 -0.28
CA THR A 7 -8.02 -8.24 -0.83
C THR A 7 -7.21 -6.93 -0.83
N PHE A 8 -7.83 -5.82 -1.25
CA PHE A 8 -7.19 -4.51 -1.35
C PHE A 8 -7.98 -3.48 -0.54
N ALA A 9 -7.26 -2.60 0.16
CA ALA A 9 -7.80 -1.36 0.72
C ALA A 9 -6.91 -0.19 0.30
N SER A 10 -7.51 0.96 0.01
CA SER A 10 -6.78 2.16 -0.44
C SER A 10 -7.11 3.42 0.39
N PRO A 11 -6.91 3.39 1.71
CA PRO A 11 -7.25 4.53 2.57
C PRO A 11 -6.27 5.70 2.37
N ASN A 12 -6.73 6.92 2.63
CA ASN A 12 -5.81 8.01 2.97
C ASN A 12 -5.27 7.85 4.41
N GLU A 13 -4.45 8.79 4.87
CA GLU A 13 -3.77 8.67 6.17
C GLU A 13 -4.76 8.69 7.35
N HIS A 14 -5.79 9.53 7.29
CA HIS A 14 -6.81 9.64 8.34
C HIS A 14 -7.75 8.44 8.34
N GLU A 15 -8.16 7.99 7.16
CA GLU A 15 -8.98 6.77 7.00
C GLU A 15 -8.25 5.53 7.50
N LEU A 16 -6.95 5.42 7.25
CA LEU A 16 -6.12 4.30 7.71
C LEU A 16 -6.15 4.19 9.25
N VAL A 17 -5.99 5.32 9.94
CA VAL A 17 -6.04 5.36 11.41
C VAL A 17 -7.43 4.99 11.92
N ALA A 18 -8.48 5.58 11.35
CA ALA A 18 -9.86 5.27 11.74
C ALA A 18 -10.21 3.78 11.52
N MET A 19 -9.75 3.19 10.41
CA MET A 19 -9.92 1.76 10.14
C MET A 19 -9.17 0.90 11.16
N ALA A 20 -7.94 1.29 11.53
CA ALA A 20 -7.17 0.54 12.52
C ALA A 20 -7.80 0.61 13.91
N GLU A 21 -8.26 1.79 14.34
CA GLU A 21 -8.98 1.99 15.61
C GLU A 21 -10.26 1.15 15.69
N ALA A 22 -11.02 1.09 14.60
CA ALA A 22 -12.23 0.26 14.50
C ALA A 22 -11.94 -1.24 14.70
N LEU A 23 -10.74 -1.70 14.35
CA LEU A 23 -10.33 -3.11 14.52
C LEU A 23 -9.74 -3.38 15.91
N THR A 24 -9.03 -2.41 16.51
CA THR A 24 -8.41 -2.56 17.83
C THR A 24 -9.35 -2.26 19.00
N HIS A 25 -10.58 -1.82 18.74
CA HIS A 25 -11.59 -1.49 19.76
C HIS A 25 -11.08 -0.48 20.81
N GLY A 26 -10.24 0.46 20.39
CA GLY A 26 -9.62 1.44 21.28
C GLY A 26 -8.82 2.51 20.55
N ASN A 27 -8.66 3.66 21.20
CA ASN A 27 -7.96 4.85 20.68
C ASN A 27 -6.44 4.74 20.90
N VAL A 28 -5.82 3.76 20.23
CA VAL A 28 -4.39 3.41 20.40
C VAL A 28 -3.49 4.26 19.50
N PHE A 29 -4.05 4.82 18.44
CA PHE A 29 -3.31 5.58 17.44
C PHE A 29 -3.37 7.07 17.75
N ARG A 30 -2.29 7.78 17.45
CA ARG A 30 -2.29 9.25 17.57
C ARG A 30 -2.87 9.83 16.27
N PRO A 31 -3.66 10.91 16.37
CA PRO A 31 -4.03 11.68 15.19
C PRO A 31 -2.77 12.14 14.47
N ILE A 32 -2.74 11.95 13.16
CA ILE A 32 -1.61 12.35 12.33
C ILE A 32 -1.61 13.88 12.27
N GLN A 33 -0.64 14.48 12.94
CA GLN A 33 -0.39 15.93 12.87
C GLN A 33 0.66 16.18 11.79
N ARG A 34 0.22 16.26 10.53
CA ARG A 34 1.03 16.95 9.53
C ARG A 34 0.93 18.44 9.85
N ASP A 35 2.02 19.02 10.30
CA ASP A 35 2.14 20.48 10.33
C ASP A 35 1.83 21.02 8.92
N GLN A 36 1.27 22.23 8.84
CA GLN A 36 0.84 22.87 7.57
C GLN A 36 1.97 23.01 6.53
N ASN A 37 3.21 22.70 6.89
CA ASN A 37 4.31 22.43 5.96
C ASN A 37 4.33 20.94 5.56
N GLU A 38 3.49 20.57 4.59
CA GLU A 38 3.45 19.24 3.95
C GLU A 38 4.82 18.77 3.42
N ASN A 39 5.78 19.68 3.26
CA ASN A 39 7.15 19.42 2.80
C ASN A 39 8.17 19.07 3.90
N SER A 40 7.79 19.09 5.18
CA SER A 40 8.75 18.90 6.28
C SER A 40 9.03 17.44 6.64
N TRP A 41 8.13 16.51 6.29
CA TRP A 41 8.29 15.10 6.65
C TRP A 41 8.85 14.29 5.48
N SER A 42 9.91 13.53 5.75
CA SER A 42 10.34 12.50 4.82
C SER A 42 9.31 11.37 4.74
N ILE A 43 9.16 10.77 3.56
CA ILE A 43 8.31 9.59 3.33
C ILE A 43 8.61 8.47 4.33
N GLU A 44 9.88 8.33 4.72
CA GLU A 44 10.34 7.33 5.68
C GLU A 44 9.81 7.58 7.09
N SER A 45 9.76 8.84 7.54
CA SER A 45 9.19 9.22 8.83
C SER A 45 7.69 9.02 8.86
N LEU A 46 7.00 9.47 7.79
CA LEU A 46 5.56 9.25 7.64
C LEU A 46 5.23 7.76 7.62
N PHE A 47 6.00 6.95 6.89
CA PHE A 47 5.81 5.50 6.88
C PHE A 47 5.99 4.88 8.27
N LYS A 48 6.98 5.31 9.05
CA LYS A 48 7.17 4.80 10.43
C LYS A 48 5.96 5.09 11.32
N GLU A 49 5.34 6.24 11.15
CA GLU A 49 4.14 6.63 11.91
C GLU A 49 2.89 5.86 11.48
N LEU A 50 2.72 5.64 10.18
CA LEU A 50 1.58 4.90 9.62
C LEU A 50 1.69 3.38 9.79
N LYS A 51 2.92 2.86 9.91
CA LYS A 51 3.21 1.42 9.95
C LYS A 51 2.39 0.63 10.97
N PRO A 52 2.19 1.07 12.22
CA PRO A 52 1.36 0.36 13.19
C PRO A 52 -0.08 0.14 12.69
N ALA A 53 -0.72 1.16 12.11
CA ALA A 53 -2.07 1.06 11.58
C ALA A 53 -2.13 0.15 10.34
N ILE A 54 -1.13 0.25 9.46
CA ILE A 54 -0.97 -0.66 8.30
C ILE A 54 -0.90 -2.12 8.77
N LEU A 55 -0.13 -2.41 9.82
CA LEU A 55 0.00 -3.76 10.36
C LEU A 55 -1.33 -4.28 10.93
N VAL A 56 -2.12 -3.44 11.61
CA VAL A 56 -3.45 -3.85 12.09
C VAL A 56 -4.37 -4.30 10.95
N LEU A 57 -4.40 -3.55 9.84
CA LEU A 57 -5.23 -3.91 8.69
C LEU A 57 -4.74 -5.21 8.03
N LEU A 58 -3.43 -5.35 7.85
CA LEU A 58 -2.83 -6.54 7.25
C LEU A 58 -3.03 -7.78 8.13
N ASP A 59 -2.80 -7.66 9.43
CA ASP A 59 -2.98 -8.75 10.39
C ASP A 59 -4.47 -9.06 10.62
N GLY A 60 -5.35 -8.09 10.35
CA GLY A 60 -6.80 -8.27 10.28
C GLY A 60 -7.29 -9.08 9.07
N GLY A 61 -6.42 -9.32 8.08
CA GLY A 61 -6.68 -10.19 6.92
C GLY A 61 -6.65 -9.51 5.55
N ILE A 62 -6.44 -8.19 5.49
CA ILE A 62 -6.27 -7.49 4.21
C ILE A 62 -4.94 -7.90 3.59
N LYS A 63 -4.93 -8.23 2.29
CA LYS A 63 -3.71 -8.71 1.61
C LYS A 63 -2.79 -7.57 1.17
N PHE A 64 -3.37 -6.46 0.73
CA PHE A 64 -2.66 -5.28 0.25
C PHE A 64 -3.31 -3.99 0.75
N VAL A 65 -2.50 -3.08 1.28
CA VAL A 65 -2.93 -1.74 1.73
C VAL A 65 -2.18 -0.70 0.91
N LEU A 66 -2.88 0.12 0.14
CA LEU A 66 -2.32 1.23 -0.64
C LEU A 66 -2.69 2.55 0.03
N VAL A 67 -1.78 3.11 0.82
CA VAL A 67 -2.05 4.37 1.53
C VAL A 67 -1.82 5.54 0.58
N THR A 68 -2.84 6.36 0.33
CA THR A 68 -2.72 7.56 -0.52
C THR A 68 -2.22 8.74 0.30
N LEU A 69 -1.20 9.45 -0.21
CA LEU A 69 -0.49 10.52 0.50
C LEU A 69 -0.62 11.90 -0.15
N GLY A 70 -1.65 12.10 -0.99
CA GLY A 70 -1.84 13.35 -1.74
C GLY A 70 -0.64 13.68 -2.63
N PRO A 71 -0.05 14.90 -2.53
CA PRO A 71 1.10 15.31 -3.33
C PRO A 71 2.35 14.44 -3.14
N GLN A 72 2.43 13.68 -2.04
CA GLN A 72 3.53 12.77 -1.76
C GLN A 72 3.38 11.41 -2.45
N GLY A 73 2.28 11.16 -3.17
CA GLY A 73 2.04 9.94 -3.92
C GLY A 73 1.31 8.86 -3.10
N ALA A 74 1.83 7.63 -3.07
CA ALA A 74 1.20 6.53 -2.34
C ALA A 74 2.22 5.50 -1.82
N ILE A 75 1.86 4.73 -0.79
CA ILE A 75 2.66 3.61 -0.27
C ILE A 75 1.85 2.32 -0.36
N LEU A 76 2.37 1.34 -1.10
CA LEU A 76 1.80 0.00 -1.19
C LEU A 76 2.47 -0.93 -0.16
N CYS A 77 1.67 -1.59 0.67
CA CYS A 77 2.11 -2.49 1.72
C CYS A 77 1.48 -3.88 1.63
N SER A 78 2.23 -4.93 1.98
CA SER A 78 1.72 -6.31 2.04
C SER A 78 2.54 -7.22 2.96
N ARG A 79 1.89 -8.25 3.53
CA ARG A 79 2.58 -9.39 4.18
C ARG A 79 3.00 -10.48 3.20
N LEU A 80 2.37 -10.54 2.03
CA LEU A 80 2.56 -11.61 1.04
C LEU A 80 3.72 -11.31 0.07
N GLY A 81 4.20 -10.06 0.05
CA GLY A 81 5.32 -9.63 -0.79
C GLY A 81 4.94 -9.37 -2.26
N PRO A 82 5.90 -8.95 -3.09
CA PRO A 82 5.63 -8.43 -4.44
C PRO A 82 5.21 -9.51 -5.45
N THR A 83 5.60 -10.78 -5.25
CA THR A 83 5.21 -11.88 -6.14
C THR A 83 3.71 -12.15 -6.08
N SER A 84 3.13 -12.15 -4.89
CA SER A 84 1.69 -12.32 -4.70
C SER A 84 0.86 -11.20 -5.35
N LEU A 85 1.39 -9.98 -5.39
CA LEU A 85 0.76 -8.86 -6.08
C LEU A 85 0.66 -9.14 -7.58
N SER A 86 1.74 -9.65 -8.18
CA SER A 86 1.73 -10.00 -9.61
C SER A 86 0.75 -11.12 -9.93
N GLU A 87 0.64 -12.13 -9.08
CA GLU A 87 -0.35 -13.21 -9.23
C GLU A 87 -1.78 -12.67 -9.16
N CYS A 88 -2.07 -11.79 -8.19
CA CYS A 88 -3.37 -11.12 -8.10
C CYS A 88 -3.67 -10.28 -9.35
N LEU A 89 -2.72 -9.49 -9.84
CA LEU A 89 -2.91 -8.64 -11.02
C LEU A 89 -3.12 -9.45 -12.30
N ASN A 90 -2.40 -10.56 -12.47
CA ASN A 90 -2.54 -11.46 -13.62
C ASN A 90 -3.88 -12.19 -13.66
N SER A 91 -4.51 -12.39 -12.49
CA SER A 91 -5.83 -13.03 -12.39
C SER A 91 -7.00 -12.12 -12.75
N THR A 92 -6.77 -10.80 -12.77
CA THR A 92 -7.76 -9.82 -13.21
C THR A 92 -7.98 -9.98 -14.72
N LYS A 93 -9.13 -10.54 -15.10
CA LYS A 93 -9.51 -10.68 -16.51
C LYS A 93 -9.44 -9.30 -17.17
N ILE A 94 -8.57 -9.15 -18.17
CA ILE A 94 -8.55 -7.98 -19.06
C ILE A 94 -9.92 -7.95 -19.73
N LEU A 95 -10.80 -7.07 -19.24
CA LEU A 95 -12.15 -6.94 -19.76
C LEU A 95 -12.05 -6.46 -21.21
N GLY A 96 -12.51 -7.28 -22.14
CA GLY A 96 -12.29 -7.09 -23.57
C GLY A 96 -12.72 -5.71 -24.06
N GLY A 97 -11.78 -5.01 -24.69
CA GLY A 97 -12.03 -3.74 -25.37
C GLY A 97 -10.97 -2.69 -25.04
N ARG A 98 -10.00 -2.54 -25.96
CA ARG A 98 -8.94 -1.50 -25.98
C ARG A 98 -7.79 -1.72 -24.99
N ASN A 99 -6.91 -2.66 -25.36
CA ASN A 99 -5.68 -2.98 -24.62
C ASN A 99 -4.52 -2.02 -24.93
N GLU A 100 -4.66 -1.04 -25.83
CA GLU A 100 -3.54 -0.19 -26.27
C GLU A 100 -2.85 0.53 -25.10
N LEU A 101 -3.61 1.04 -24.13
CA LEU A 101 -3.05 1.66 -22.93
C LEU A 101 -2.36 0.63 -22.03
N PHE A 102 -2.98 -0.54 -21.86
CA PHE A 102 -2.39 -1.63 -21.07
C PHE A 102 -1.05 -2.07 -21.69
N GLU A 103 -1.02 -2.32 -23.00
CA GLU A 103 0.19 -2.68 -23.76
C GLU A 103 1.25 -1.56 -23.73
N ALA A 104 0.83 -0.29 -23.87
CA ALA A 104 1.75 0.84 -23.77
C ALA A 104 2.39 0.95 -22.38
N VAL A 105 1.61 0.71 -21.31
CA VAL A 105 2.11 0.74 -19.94
C VAL A 105 2.97 -0.49 -19.65
N THR A 106 2.53 -1.71 -19.95
CA THR A 106 3.29 -2.94 -19.66
C THR A 106 4.57 -3.03 -20.49
N GLY A 107 4.57 -2.49 -21.72
CA GLY A 107 5.76 -2.39 -22.57
C GLY A 107 6.82 -1.42 -22.02
N ARG A 108 6.42 -0.39 -21.27
CA ARG A 108 7.36 0.59 -20.68
C ARG A 108 7.68 0.33 -19.20
N CYS A 109 6.77 -0.31 -18.47
CA CYS A 109 6.86 -0.58 -17.05
C CYS A 109 6.83 -2.10 -16.79
N PRO A 110 7.92 -2.82 -17.09
CA PRO A 110 7.92 -4.26 -16.97
C PRO A 110 7.87 -4.70 -15.49
N THR A 111 6.89 -5.54 -15.16
CA THR A 111 6.59 -5.99 -13.79
C THR A 111 7.74 -6.76 -13.12
N HIS A 112 8.57 -7.47 -13.89
CA HIS A 112 9.72 -8.21 -13.35
C HIS A 112 10.74 -7.33 -12.63
N ARG A 113 10.82 -6.03 -12.97
CA ARG A 113 11.77 -5.09 -12.34
C ARG A 113 11.43 -4.80 -10.87
N TYR A 114 10.17 -4.99 -10.50
CA TYR A 114 9.65 -4.65 -9.18
C TYR A 114 9.32 -5.90 -8.34
N THR A 115 9.27 -7.07 -8.98
CA THR A 115 9.02 -8.38 -8.33
C THR A 115 10.28 -9.21 -8.14
N SER A 116 11.39 -8.85 -8.81
CA SER A 116 12.69 -9.52 -8.68
C SER A 116 13.38 -9.16 -7.36
N SER A 117 13.04 -9.92 -6.31
CA SER A 117 13.81 -10.21 -5.10
C SER A 117 14.88 -9.19 -4.67
N THR A 118 14.51 -8.22 -3.84
CA THR A 118 15.40 -7.84 -2.74
C THR A 118 15.35 -8.96 -1.70
N LEU A 119 16.42 -9.77 -1.70
CA LEU A 119 16.86 -10.71 -0.69
C LEU A 119 15.82 -11.12 0.36
N ARG A 120 15.27 -12.33 0.20
CA ARG A 120 14.60 -13.07 1.28
C ARG A 120 15.59 -13.29 2.43
N LYS A 121 15.67 -12.36 3.38
CA LYS A 121 16.05 -12.68 4.76
C LYS A 121 14.81 -13.18 5.48
N ARG A 122 14.98 -14.35 6.10
CA ARG A 122 13.95 -15.16 6.75
C ARG A 122 13.41 -14.44 7.99
N GLY A 123 12.47 -13.53 7.81
CA GLY A 123 11.75 -12.84 8.88
C GLY A 123 10.38 -12.37 8.39
N SER A 124 9.47 -12.09 9.33
CA SER A 124 8.09 -11.64 9.13
C SER A 124 7.99 -10.21 8.56
N HIS A 125 8.65 -9.97 7.42
CA HIS A 125 8.92 -8.64 6.91
C HIS A 125 7.75 -8.12 6.06
N LEU A 126 7.16 -7.03 6.55
CA LEU A 126 6.27 -6.16 5.80
C LEU A 126 6.97 -5.71 4.51
N PHE A 127 6.39 -6.03 3.36
CA PHE A 127 6.75 -5.40 2.10
C PHE A 127 6.12 -4.00 2.04
N ALA A 128 6.91 -3.00 1.64
CA ALA A 128 6.45 -1.65 1.42
C ALA A 128 7.16 -1.04 0.20
N MET A 129 6.41 -0.33 -0.65
CA MET A 129 6.93 0.36 -1.82
C MET A 129 6.26 1.73 -1.93
N HIS A 130 7.05 2.78 -2.08
CA HIS A 130 6.57 4.13 -2.33
C HIS A 130 6.47 4.41 -3.84
N PHE A 131 5.35 4.98 -4.24
CA PHE A 131 5.06 5.46 -5.59
C PHE A 131 5.00 6.99 -5.52
N PRO A 132 5.99 7.72 -6.04
CA PRO A 132 5.95 9.18 -6.03
C PRO A 132 4.84 9.71 -6.94
N ALA A 133 4.22 10.82 -6.53
CA ALA A 133 3.33 11.57 -7.42
C ALA A 133 4.14 12.24 -8.55
N LEU A 134 3.46 12.58 -9.64
CA LEU A 134 4.04 13.44 -10.66
C LEU A 134 4.16 14.87 -10.12
N PRO A 135 5.26 15.58 -10.42
CA PRO A 135 5.32 17.00 -10.13
C PRO A 135 4.19 17.73 -10.86
N ALA A 136 3.62 18.74 -10.20
CA ALA A 136 2.60 19.61 -10.75
C ALA A 136 3.15 20.53 -11.85
#